data_AF-K2FDG0-F1
#
_entry.id   AF-K2FDG0-F1
#
_cell.length_a   1.000
_cell.length_b   1.000
_cell.length_c   1.000
_cell.angle_alpha   90.00
_cell.angle_beta   90.00
_cell.angle_gamma   90.00
#
_symmetry.space_group_name_H-M   'P 1'
#
loop_
_entity.id
_entity.type
_entity.pdbx_description
1 polymer ?
#
loop_
_entity_poly.entity_id
_entity_poly.type
_entity_poly.pdbx_seq_one_letter_code
_entity_poly.pdbx_strand_id
1 'polypeptide(L)'
;MKGLLFQIGICLSVFGMFLYVYLEKQNELTELKIRLPEVEKAVRLIQEENRRLAFEIDQFENPAHLIEIAHYPEYGHLKHPLLKEILTVPEALATTE
;
A
#
# COMPACT_ATOMS: atom_id res chain seq x y z
N MET A 1 -18.99 10.74 -60.87
CA MET A 1 -18.81 9.46 -60.13
C MET A 1 -17.46 9.36 -59.40
N LYS A 2 -16.32 9.59 -60.07
CA LYS A 2 -14.98 9.47 -59.44
C LYS A 2 -14.76 10.37 -58.19
N GLY A 3 -15.23 11.62 -58.21
CA GLY A 3 -15.10 12.52 -57.04
C GLY A 3 -15.95 12.10 -55.83
N LEU A 4 -17.10 11.47 -56.06
CA LEU A 4 -18.00 10.99 -55.01
C LEU A 4 -17.41 9.76 -54.29
N LEU A 5 -16.80 8.85 -55.05
CA LEU A 5 -16.04 7.71 -54.50
C LEU A 5 -14.84 8.19 -53.67
N PHE A 6 -14.13 9.22 -54.14
CA PHE A 6 -12.99 9.78 -53.41
C PHE A 6 -13.42 10.44 -52.09
N GLN A 7 -14.52 11.21 -52.09
CA GLN A 7 -15.08 11.80 -50.87
C GLN A 7 -15.54 10.74 -49.87
N ILE A 8 -16.20 9.68 -50.34
CA ILE A 8 -16.62 8.57 -49.47
C ILE A 8 -15.40 7.87 -48.87
N GLY A 9 -14.34 7.66 -49.67
CA GLY A 9 -13.07 7.10 -49.17
C GLY A 9 -12.44 7.93 -48.07
N ILE A 10 -12.40 9.26 -48.22
CA ILE A 10 -11.90 10.17 -47.18
C ILE A 10 -12.77 10.10 -45.92
N CYS A 11 -14.10 10.16 -46.06
CA CYS A 11 -15.00 10.07 -44.91
C CYS A 11 -14.82 8.76 -44.13
N LEU A 12 -14.73 7.63 -44.84
CA LEU A 12 -14.51 6.32 -44.22
C LEU A 12 -13.15 6.23 -43.55
N SER A 13 -12.11 6.82 -44.15
CA SER A 13 -10.77 6.85 -43.56
C SER A 13 -10.73 7.68 -42.29
N VAL A 14 -11.32 8.89 -42.29
CA VAL A 14 -11.39 9.75 -41.11
C VAL A 14 -12.19 9.06 -40.01
N PHE A 15 -13.35 8.48 -40.34
CA PHE A 15 -14.17 7.75 -39.39
C PHE A 15 -13.44 6.53 -38.81
N GLY A 16 -12.75 5.75 -39.64
CA GLY A 16 -11.92 4.64 -39.20
C GLY A 16 -10.79 5.08 -38.27
N MET A 17 -10.16 6.22 -38.55
CA MET A 17 -9.12 6.78 -37.69
C MET A 17 -9.66 7.19 -36.32
N PHE A 18 -10.83 7.83 -36.27
CA PHE A 18 -11.49 8.15 -35.00
C PHE A 18 -11.84 6.90 -34.20
N LEU A 19 -12.37 5.86 -34.85
CA LEU A 19 -12.68 4.59 -34.19
C LEU A 19 -11.41 3.91 -33.66
N TYR A 20 -10.32 3.94 -34.42
CA TYR A 20 -9.05 3.37 -33.98
C TYR A 20 -8.52 4.07 -32.71
N VAL A 21 -8.50 5.40 -32.69
CA VAL A 21 -8.08 6.17 -31.50
C VAL A 21 -8.99 5.88 -30.31
N TYR A 22 -10.30 5.74 -30.54
CA TYR A 22 -11.24 5.40 -29.48
C TYR A 22 -10.99 4.01 -28.89
N LEU A 23 -10.74 3.01 -29.74
CA LEU A 23 -10.39 1.65 -29.31
C LEU A 23 -9.07 1.62 -28.54
N GLU A 24 -8.06 2.35 -29.00
CA GLU A 24 -6.76 2.45 -28.31
C GLU A 24 -6.95 2.98 -26.88
N LYS A 25 -7.76 4.05 -26.73
CA LYS A 25 -8.09 4.61 -25.40
C LYS A 25 -8.86 3.63 -24.52
N GLN A 26 -9.78 2.85 -25.08
CA GLN A 26 -10.44 1.79 -24.31
C GLN A 26 -9.47 0.68 -23.90
N ASN A 27 -8.51 0.35 -24.76
CA ASN A 27 -7.54 -0.70 -24.50
C ASN A 27 -6.60 -0.31 -23.36
N GLU A 28 -6.09 0.92 -23.37
CA GLU A 28 -5.30 1.49 -22.25
C GLU A 28 -6.07 1.41 -20.92
N LEU A 29 -7.34 1.82 -20.91
CA LEU A 29 -8.19 1.75 -19.70
C LEU A 29 -8.43 0.32 -19.24
N THR A 30 -8.58 -0.61 -20.18
CA THR A 30 -8.79 -2.03 -19.90
C THR A 30 -7.54 -2.66 -19.30
N GLU A 31 -6.37 -2.37 -19.87
CA GLU A 31 -5.09 -2.83 -19.34
C GLU A 31 -4.86 -2.32 -17.92
N LEU A 32 -5.16 -1.04 -17.66
CA LEU A 32 -5.04 -0.47 -16.32
C LEU A 32 -5.99 -1.15 -15.33
N LYS A 33 -7.24 -1.42 -15.74
CA LYS A 33 -8.21 -2.16 -14.91
C LYS A 33 -7.79 -3.58 -14.60
N ILE A 34 -7.05 -4.24 -15.50
CA ILE A 34 -6.52 -5.58 -15.26
C ILE A 34 -5.40 -5.55 -14.22
N ARG A 35 -4.53 -4.53 -14.25
CA ARG A 35 -3.41 -4.39 -13.30
C ARG A 35 -3.85 -3.90 -11.91
N LEU A 36 -4.94 -3.12 -11.84
CA LEU A 36 -5.45 -2.57 -10.57
C LEU A 36 -5.73 -3.63 -9.47
N PRO A 37 -6.42 -4.76 -9.72
CA PRO A 37 -6.69 -5.76 -8.69
C PRO A 37 -5.43 -6.47 -8.19
N GLU A 38 -4.37 -6.56 -8.99
CA GLU A 38 -3.09 -7.13 -8.55
C GLU A 38 -2.43 -6.22 -7.51
N VAL A 39 -2.39 -4.92 -7.81
CA VAL A 39 -1.86 -3.91 -6.88
C VAL A 39 -2.72 -3.84 -5.62
N GLU A 40 -4.05 -3.89 -5.75
CA GLU A 40 -4.96 -3.87 -4.61
C GLU A 40 -4.73 -5.08 -3.68
N LYS A 41 -4.52 -6.27 -4.24
CA LYS A 41 -4.18 -7.46 -3.46
C LYS A 41 -2.85 -7.31 -2.72
N ALA A 42 -1.83 -6.78 -3.38
CA ALA A 42 -0.53 -6.54 -2.76
C ALA A 42 -0.63 -5.55 -1.59
N VAL A 43 -1.36 -4.44 -1.78
CA VAL A 43 -1.59 -3.46 -0.71
C VAL A 43 -2.34 -4.08 0.47
N ARG A 44 -3.40 -4.86 0.20
CA ARG A 44 -4.16 -5.54 1.27
C ARG A 44 -3.30 -6.51 2.06
N LEU A 45 -2.44 -7.28 1.40
CA LEU A 45 -1.48 -8.19 2.06
C LEU A 45 -0.55 -7.42 3.00
N ILE A 46 0.07 -6.34 2.51
CA ILE A 46 0.97 -5.51 3.32
C ILE A 46 0.23 -4.89 4.51
N GLN A 47 -0.99 -4.40 4.30
CA GLN A 47 -1.81 -3.85 5.39
C GLN A 47 -2.17 -4.90 6.45
N GLU A 48 -2.46 -6.13 6.02
CA GLU A 48 -2.74 -7.23 6.93
C GLU A 48 -1.51 -7.64 7.74
N GLU A 49 -0.34 -7.70 7.11
CA GLU A 49 0.93 -7.93 7.82
C GLU A 49 1.26 -6.80 8.79
N ASN A 50 1.13 -5.54 8.38
CA ASN A 50 1.31 -4.39 9.26
C ASN A 50 0.36 -4.44 10.46
N ARG A 51 -0.90 -4.83 10.25
CA ARG A 51 -1.85 -4.99 11.35
C ARG A 51 -1.46 -6.13 12.28
N ARG A 52 -0.97 -7.25 11.74
CA ARG A 52 -0.48 -8.37 12.55
C ARG A 52 0.73 -7.94 13.38
N LEU A 53 1.71 -7.29 12.75
CA LEU A 53 2.91 -6.80 13.41
C LEU A 53 2.56 -5.74 14.47
N ALA A 54 1.67 -4.80 14.18
CA ALA A 54 1.19 -3.83 15.16
C ALA A 54 0.55 -4.52 16.37
N PHE A 55 -0.28 -5.55 16.15
CA PHE A 55 -0.85 -6.33 17.24
C PHE A 55 0.20 -7.10 18.05
N GLU A 56 1.19 -7.70 17.39
CA GLU A 56 2.31 -8.36 18.06
C GLU A 56 3.11 -7.36 18.91
N ILE A 57 3.43 -6.18 18.36
CA ILE A 57 4.09 -5.09 19.08
C ILE A 57 3.24 -4.68 20.29
N ASP A 58 1.96 -4.41 20.11
CA ASP A 58 1.06 -4.03 21.20
C ASP A 58 1.00 -5.10 22.30
N GLN A 59 1.07 -6.39 21.94
CA GLN A 59 1.10 -7.48 22.91
C GLN A 59 2.43 -7.55 23.66
N PHE A 60 3.56 -7.37 22.97
CA PHE A 60 4.89 -7.35 23.58
C PHE A 60 5.11 -6.10 24.44
N GLU A 61 4.60 -4.95 24.02
CA GLU A 61 4.73 -3.67 24.71
C GLU A 61 3.63 -3.44 25.75
N ASN A 62 2.66 -4.35 25.87
CA ASN A 62 1.62 -4.25 26.89
C ASN A 62 2.28 -4.29 28.28
N PRO A 63 2.20 -3.20 29.06
CA PRO A 63 2.88 -3.10 30.34
C PRO A 63 2.43 -4.17 31.33
N ALA A 64 1.19 -4.66 31.24
CA ALA A 64 0.71 -5.76 32.09
C ALA A 64 1.44 -7.07 31.79
N HIS A 65 1.68 -7.38 30.50
CA HIS A 65 2.40 -8.56 30.05
C HIS A 65 3.90 -8.47 30.38
N LEU A 66 4.50 -7.29 30.20
CA LEU A 66 5.90 -7.04 30.58
C LEU A 66 6.11 -7.17 32.10
N ILE A 67 5.16 -6.70 32.90
CA ILE A 67 5.17 -6.87 34.36
C ILE A 67 5.04 -8.36 34.71
N GLU A 68 4.15 -9.11 34.07
CA GLU A 68 3.99 -10.56 34.30
C GLU A 68 5.29 -11.32 33.98
N ILE A 69 5.96 -10.99 32.87
CA ILE A 69 7.25 -11.59 32.51
C ILE A 69 8.33 -11.29 33.54
N ALA A 70 8.37 -10.06 34.07
CA ALA A 70 9.36 -9.66 35.08
C ALA A 70 9.25 -10.46 36.39
N HIS A 71 8.12 -11.12 36.66
CA HIS A 71 7.93 -11.98 37.83
C HIS A 71 8.46 -13.41 37.64
N TYR A 72 8.81 -13.83 36.40
CA TYR A 72 9.42 -15.15 36.21
C TYR A 72 10.85 -15.20 36.77
N PRO A 73 11.24 -16.32 37.40
CA PRO A 73 12.54 -16.47 38.05
C PRO A 73 13.72 -16.35 37.08
N GLU A 74 13.49 -16.62 35.79
CA GLU A 74 14.47 -16.47 34.71
C GLU A 74 14.92 -15.02 34.52
N TYR A 75 14.05 -14.04 34.81
CA TYR A 75 14.31 -12.62 34.69
C TYR A 75 14.69 -11.95 36.01
N GLY A 76 14.75 -12.70 37.13
CA GLY A 76 15.07 -12.17 38.47
C GLY A 76 16.48 -11.59 38.62
N HIS A 77 17.36 -11.78 37.62
CA HIS A 77 18.68 -11.17 37.54
C HIS A 77 18.67 -9.75 36.95
N LEU A 78 17.56 -9.34 36.31
CA LEU A 78 17.38 -7.98 35.79
C LEU A 78 17.09 -7.04 36.96
N LYS A 79 17.99 -6.08 37.20
CA LYS A 79 17.78 -5.02 38.19
C LYS A 79 16.85 -3.96 37.60
N HIS A 80 15.96 -3.41 38.42
CA HIS A 80 15.20 -2.23 38.02
C HIS A 80 16.17 -1.09 37.68
N PRO A 81 16.08 -0.49 36.47
CA PRO A 81 16.97 0.57 36.07
C PRO A 81 16.79 1.78 36.98
N LEU A 82 17.89 2.44 37.31
CA LEU A 82 17.86 3.70 38.05
C LEU A 82 17.36 4.81 37.12
N LEU A 83 16.68 5.84 37.64
CA LEU A 83 16.12 6.93 36.82
C LEU A 83 17.12 7.62 35.87
N LYS A 84 18.42 7.49 36.13
CA LYS A 84 19.51 8.02 35.30
C LYS A 84 19.81 7.18 34.05
N GLU A 85 19.29 5.96 33.98
CA GLU A 85 19.49 5.01 32.89
C GLU A 85 18.28 4.98 31.93
N ILE A 86 17.21 5.71 32.25
CA ILE A 86 16.01 5.79 31.43
C ILE A 86 16.22 6.87 30.36
N LEU A 87 16.44 6.43 29.12
CA LEU A 87 16.46 7.30 27.95
C LEU A 87 15.01 7.56 27.50
N THR A 88 14.55 8.80 27.65
CA THR A 88 13.24 9.24 27.14
C THR A 88 13.44 9.90 25.78
N VAL A 89 12.77 9.38 24.75
CA VAL A 89 12.80 9.98 23.41
C VAL A 89 11.72 11.08 23.37
N PRO A 90 12.06 12.34 23.07
CA PRO A 90 11.08 13.40 22.98
C PRO A 90 10.17 13.20 21.75
N GLU A 91 8.86 13.35 21.96
CA GLU A 91 7.77 13.11 21.00
C GLU A 91 7.95 13.85 19.65
N ALA A 92 8.68 14.98 19.65
CA ALA A 92 9.00 15.75 18.45
C ALA A 92 9.90 15.02 17.43
N LEU A 93 10.56 13.91 17.82
CA LEU A 93 11.40 13.08 16.94
C LEU A 93 10.71 11.80 16.46
N ALA A 94 9.51 11.50 16.97
CA ALA A 94 8.81 10.24 16.68
C ALA A 94 7.86 10.32 15.46
N THR A 95 7.59 11.52 14.93
CA THR A 95 6.60 11.75 13.85
C THR A 95 7.20 12.10 12.49
N THR A 96 8.51 11.96 12.31
CA THR A 96 9.10 12.00 10.96
C THR A 96 9.07 10.61 10.34
N GLU A 97 7.90 10.24 9.79
CA GLU A 97 7.74 9.39 8.60
C GLU A 97 6.28 9.35 8.14
#